data_AF-C7P5S5-F1
#
_entry.id   AF-C7P5S5-F1
#
_cell.length_a   1.000
_cell.length_b   1.000
_cell.length_c   1.000
_cell.angle_alpha   90.00
_cell.angle_beta   90.00
_cell.angle_gamma   90.00
#
_symmetry.space_group_name_H-M   'P 1'
#
loop_
_entity.id
_entity.type
_entity.pdbx_description
1 polymer ?
#
loop_
_entity_poly.entity_id
_entity_poly.type
_entity_poly.pdbx_seq_one_letter_code
_entity_poly.pdbx_strand_id
1 'polypeptide(L)'
;MIMEGFKIAMKVIDEIDKKIKPLIGWEKADEVVKIGADGTPTKRIDVIAENIAINILEKFSGGILISEEIGLKVVGNDLNYIFILDPIDGTYNALKSIPIYSTSIAVAKIKAEDKKLIRENINNLEFIKNFMANNYTINDLYVGIVKNLATGDLYYAVRGEGSFLEKDGEKIRIETNNVKNLNEASVGLFVYGLSNDLLEFLKERKIRRVRLFGSMALEMCYVVSGALDAYINVNENTRLCDMAGAYVICREGNAIITNKNGKPLDMKLHLMEKTSLIVSNNYLHKKLIALFGNKWAIKPTRFGIVVREDKEEAINLAIEVCKYLKNKKIPYCVEDFLRDKVGGDKFDISKISHIIAIGGDGTILRASKLANGETIPIISINMGKLGFLAEFYKDEVFKVIDRVVYGEYEIERRSKLSCKIIKDNKVIKTPSALNEMVVITKNPAKILEFDVYVNDKLVENVRADGIIVSTPTGSTAYSLSAGGPIVEPSVDCFIISPICPFKLSSRPLVVSASNKIKLKLKLEKPALLVIDGSVEYEVGKDDELIFEKSESYAYFVKGQSFYDKLNRCFGVK
;
A
#
# COMPACT_ATOMS: atom_id res chain seq x y z
N MET A 1 34.93 -22.89 -3.36
CA MET A 1 34.11 -21.94 -4.16
C MET A 1 33.12 -21.13 -3.31
N ILE A 2 32.21 -21.70 -2.50
CA ILE A 2 31.27 -20.88 -1.65
C ILE A 2 32.03 -19.89 -0.75
N MET A 3 33.13 -20.35 -0.15
CA MET A 3 33.99 -19.52 0.70
C MET A 3 34.78 -18.44 -0.05
N GLU A 4 34.87 -18.51 -1.39
CA GLU A 4 35.67 -17.58 -2.18
C GLU A 4 34.93 -16.26 -2.40
N GLY A 5 33.65 -16.31 -2.79
CA GLY A 5 32.82 -15.10 -2.88
C GLY A 5 32.71 -14.38 -1.53
N PHE A 6 32.58 -15.12 -0.43
CA PHE A 6 32.64 -14.55 0.93
C PHE A 6 33.97 -13.84 1.21
N LYS A 7 35.12 -14.49 0.92
CA LYS A 7 36.45 -13.89 1.12
C LYS A 7 36.65 -12.62 0.29
N ILE A 8 36.16 -12.59 -0.95
CA ILE A 8 36.26 -11.41 -1.82
C ILE A 8 35.39 -10.27 -1.26
N ALA A 9 34.14 -10.57 -0.89
CA ALA A 9 33.23 -9.58 -0.32
C ALA A 9 33.75 -9.00 1.01
N MET A 10 34.31 -9.85 1.89
CA MET A 10 34.99 -9.41 3.11
C MET A 10 36.15 -8.45 2.81
N LYS A 11 37.00 -8.74 1.81
CA LYS A 11 38.08 -7.84 1.42
C LYS A 11 37.58 -6.49 0.92
N VAL A 12 36.47 -6.47 0.17
CA VAL A 12 35.84 -5.22 -0.30
C VAL A 12 35.44 -4.37 0.92
N ILE A 13 34.71 -4.98 1.85
CA ILE A 13 34.21 -4.31 3.06
C ILE A 13 35.36 -3.79 3.94
N ASP A 14 36.40 -4.59 4.15
CA ASP A 14 37.57 -4.20 4.95
C ASP A 14 38.33 -3.02 4.33
N GLU A 15 38.45 -2.98 3.00
CA GLU A 15 39.13 -1.88 2.30
C GLU A 15 38.27 -0.61 2.24
N ILE A 16 36.95 -0.73 2.12
CA ILE A 16 36.02 0.41 2.27
C ILE A 16 36.16 0.98 3.68
N ASP A 17 36.05 0.14 4.72
CA ASP A 17 36.13 0.58 6.13
C ASP A 17 37.40 1.38 6.42
N LYS A 18 38.56 0.86 6.02
CA LYS A 18 39.85 1.53 6.24
C LYS A 18 39.96 2.88 5.53
N LYS A 19 39.44 3.00 4.31
CA LYS A 19 39.65 4.17 3.45
C LYS A 19 38.54 5.22 3.56
N ILE A 20 37.33 4.83 3.99
CA ILE A 20 36.21 5.73 4.20
C ILE A 20 36.26 6.38 5.58
N LYS A 21 36.76 5.69 6.62
CA LYS A 21 36.89 6.24 7.97
C LYS A 21 37.49 7.66 8.04
N PRO A 22 38.59 7.99 7.33
CA PRO A 22 39.16 9.34 7.33
C PRO A 22 38.30 10.41 6.64
N LEU A 23 37.27 10.02 5.88
CA LEU A 23 36.40 10.90 5.10
C LEU A 23 35.09 11.24 5.81
N ILE A 24 34.80 10.55 6.93
CA ILE A 24 33.60 10.79 7.75
C ILE A 24 33.65 12.23 8.31
N GLY A 25 32.57 12.99 8.11
CA GLY A 25 32.48 14.39 8.52
C GLY A 25 33.33 15.38 7.70
N TRP A 26 34.03 14.94 6.64
CA TRP A 26 34.82 15.81 5.78
C TRP A 26 33.91 16.60 4.81
N GLU A 27 34.01 17.94 4.81
CA GLU A 27 33.10 18.82 4.04
C GLU A 27 33.06 18.50 2.53
N LYS A 28 34.21 18.24 1.91
CA LYS A 28 34.27 17.87 0.48
C LYS A 28 33.63 16.52 0.17
N ALA A 29 33.43 15.67 1.17
CA ALA A 29 32.76 14.39 1.03
C ALA A 29 31.25 14.56 0.81
N ASP A 30 30.65 15.68 1.25
CA ASP A 30 29.22 16.04 1.12
C ASP A 30 28.90 16.70 -0.24
N GLU A 31 29.91 16.93 -1.09
CA GLU A 31 29.69 17.46 -2.44
C GLU A 31 28.92 16.45 -3.31
N VAL A 32 27.84 16.90 -3.95
CA VAL A 32 27.17 16.12 -4.99
C VAL A 32 28.03 16.16 -6.24
N VAL A 33 28.47 14.99 -6.70
CA VAL A 33 29.43 14.87 -7.80
C VAL A 33 28.79 14.40 -9.11
N LYS A 34 27.68 13.67 -9.04
CA LYS A 34 26.90 13.19 -10.19
C LYS A 34 25.47 12.83 -9.78
N ILE A 35 24.64 12.49 -10.76
CA ILE A 35 23.41 11.71 -10.54
C ILE A 35 23.78 10.23 -10.68
N GLY A 36 23.35 9.41 -9.71
CA GLY A 36 23.54 7.97 -9.69
C GLY A 36 22.72 7.25 -10.77
N ALA A 37 23.00 5.96 -10.97
CA ALA A 37 22.27 5.15 -11.95
C ALA A 37 20.81 4.88 -11.53
N ASP A 38 20.51 5.07 -10.25
CA ASP A 38 19.18 5.06 -9.64
C ASP A 38 18.40 6.37 -9.83
N GLY A 39 19.05 7.42 -10.34
CA GLY A 39 18.48 8.74 -10.56
C GLY A 39 18.56 9.69 -9.37
N THR A 40 19.34 9.41 -8.32
CA THR A 40 19.47 10.30 -7.16
C THR A 40 20.82 11.03 -7.08
N PRO A 41 20.92 12.15 -6.34
CA PRO A 41 22.19 12.86 -6.15
C PRO A 41 23.22 12.03 -5.39
N THR A 42 24.32 11.66 -6.04
CA THR A 42 25.41 10.88 -5.44
C THR A 42 26.46 11.80 -4.79
N LYS A 43 26.85 11.48 -3.56
CA LYS A 43 27.89 12.22 -2.83
C LYS A 43 29.29 11.70 -3.16
N ARG A 44 30.31 12.55 -2.98
CA ARG A 44 31.70 12.19 -3.25
C ARG A 44 32.14 10.96 -2.45
N ILE A 45 31.67 10.84 -1.21
CA ILE A 45 32.02 9.71 -0.33
C ILE A 45 31.56 8.35 -0.90
N ASP A 46 30.34 8.30 -1.47
CA ASP A 46 29.80 7.07 -2.07
C ASP A 46 30.61 6.67 -3.31
N VAL A 47 30.96 7.64 -4.16
CA VAL A 47 31.82 7.39 -5.33
C VAL A 47 33.20 6.86 -4.94
N ILE A 48 33.78 7.34 -3.84
CA ILE A 48 35.07 6.84 -3.36
C ILE A 48 34.91 5.40 -2.87
N ALA A 49 33.89 5.11 -2.07
CA ALA A 49 33.60 3.77 -1.55
C ALA A 49 33.36 2.76 -2.69
N GLU A 50 32.57 3.14 -3.68
CA GLU A 50 32.28 2.32 -4.85
C GLU A 50 33.54 2.06 -5.68
N ASN A 51 34.37 3.07 -5.94
CA ASN A 51 35.64 2.88 -6.66
C ASN A 51 36.61 1.97 -5.91
N ILE A 52 36.63 2.00 -4.58
CA ILE A 52 37.41 1.06 -3.77
C ILE A 52 36.91 -0.37 -4.01
N ALA A 53 35.60 -0.59 -3.99
CA ALA A 53 35.01 -1.89 -4.26
C ALA A 53 35.37 -2.40 -5.66
N ILE A 54 35.18 -1.57 -6.69
CA ILE A 54 35.51 -1.90 -8.09
C ILE A 54 36.97 -2.34 -8.20
N ASN A 55 37.92 -1.57 -7.65
CA ASN A 55 39.35 -1.89 -7.73
C ASN A 55 39.69 -3.24 -7.09
N ILE A 56 39.05 -3.57 -5.96
CA ILE A 56 39.25 -4.86 -5.28
C ILE A 56 38.62 -6.00 -6.10
N LEU A 57 37.41 -5.79 -6.62
CA LEU A 57 36.74 -6.79 -7.45
C LEU A 57 37.49 -7.06 -8.75
N GLU A 58 37.99 -6.04 -9.44
CA GLU A 58 38.81 -6.18 -10.66
C GLU A 58 40.14 -6.91 -10.39
N LYS A 59 40.71 -6.76 -9.19
CA LYS A 59 41.99 -7.38 -8.81
C LYS A 59 41.87 -8.82 -8.34
N PHE A 60 40.83 -9.14 -7.56
CA PHE A 60 40.71 -10.43 -6.86
C PHE A 60 39.62 -11.34 -7.41
N SER A 61 38.85 -10.86 -8.39
CA SER A 61 37.73 -11.60 -8.95
C SER A 61 37.44 -11.17 -10.38
N GLY A 62 36.37 -11.73 -10.93
CA GLY A 62 35.56 -11.08 -11.93
C GLY A 62 34.08 -11.33 -11.64
N GLY A 63 33.21 -10.57 -12.28
CA GLY A 63 31.78 -10.70 -12.06
C GLY A 63 30.98 -9.53 -12.56
N ILE A 64 29.72 -9.53 -12.16
CA ILE A 64 28.78 -8.44 -12.42
C ILE A 64 28.58 -7.72 -11.09
N LEU A 65 28.92 -6.43 -11.04
CA LEU A 65 28.62 -5.54 -9.92
C LEU A 65 27.33 -4.77 -10.22
N ILE A 66 26.43 -4.73 -9.24
CA ILE A 66 25.23 -3.89 -9.23
C ILE A 66 25.33 -2.97 -8.00
N SER A 67 25.40 -1.66 -8.22
CA SER A 67 25.39 -0.64 -7.17
C SER A 67 24.61 0.60 -7.58
N GLU A 68 24.25 1.43 -6.61
CA GLU A 68 23.39 2.60 -6.81
C GLU A 68 24.01 3.63 -7.78
N GLU A 69 25.33 3.84 -7.73
CA GLU A 69 25.98 4.97 -8.37
C GLU A 69 26.48 4.68 -9.79
N ILE A 70 27.04 3.50 -10.09
CA ILE A 70 27.43 3.08 -11.45
C ILE A 70 26.35 2.26 -12.16
N GLY A 71 25.42 1.70 -11.38
CA GLY A 71 24.46 0.74 -11.87
C GLY A 71 25.06 -0.64 -12.07
N LEU A 72 24.90 -1.22 -13.26
CA LEU A 72 25.48 -2.52 -13.59
C LEU A 72 26.83 -2.33 -14.28
N LYS A 73 27.87 -2.98 -13.76
CA LYS A 73 29.21 -3.00 -14.35
C LYS A 73 29.78 -4.42 -14.35
N VAL A 74 30.38 -4.83 -15.46
CA VAL A 74 31.22 -6.04 -15.48
C VAL A 74 32.61 -5.67 -14.98
N VAL A 75 33.10 -6.38 -13.97
CA VAL A 75 34.39 -6.15 -13.32
C VAL A 75 35.27 -7.40 -13.45
N GLY A 76 36.56 -7.22 -13.73
CA GLY A 76 37.52 -8.32 -13.91
C GLY A 76 37.22 -9.23 -15.11
N ASN A 77 37.97 -10.35 -15.21
CA ASN A 77 37.88 -11.26 -16.36
C ASN A 77 37.06 -12.54 -16.07
N ASP A 78 36.90 -12.91 -14.80
CA ASP A 78 36.29 -14.18 -14.38
C ASP A 78 34.83 -14.04 -13.98
N LEU A 79 33.87 -14.28 -14.89
CA LEU A 79 32.43 -14.21 -14.59
C LEU A 79 31.90 -15.37 -13.72
N ASN A 80 32.18 -15.32 -12.42
CA ASN A 80 31.73 -16.33 -11.45
C ASN A 80 30.62 -15.86 -10.52
N TYR A 81 30.56 -14.55 -10.24
CA TYR A 81 29.72 -14.01 -9.19
C TYR A 81 28.97 -12.76 -9.65
N ILE A 82 27.84 -12.52 -8.99
CA ILE A 82 27.09 -11.26 -9.04
C ILE A 82 27.23 -10.63 -7.67
N PHE A 83 27.68 -9.38 -7.62
CA PHE A 83 27.84 -8.59 -6.41
C PHE A 83 26.79 -7.50 -6.39
N ILE A 84 26.08 -7.35 -5.28
CA ILE A 84 25.18 -6.22 -5.04
C ILE A 84 25.79 -5.42 -3.91
N LEU A 85 26.04 -4.14 -4.15
CA LEU A 85 26.75 -3.26 -3.24
C LEU A 85 25.90 -2.01 -2.97
N ASP A 86 25.70 -1.72 -1.70
CA ASP A 86 25.43 -0.38 -1.21
C ASP A 86 26.73 0.13 -0.57
N PRO A 87 27.44 1.09 -1.22
CA PRO A 87 28.72 1.54 -0.72
C PRO A 87 28.60 2.15 0.68
N ILE A 88 27.58 2.98 0.91
CA ILE A 88 27.32 3.64 2.20
C ILE A 88 25.80 3.81 2.39
N ASP A 89 25.17 2.86 3.07
CA ASP A 89 23.81 3.01 3.59
C ASP A 89 23.84 4.00 4.76
N GLY A 90 22.97 5.01 4.70
CA GLY A 90 22.96 6.11 5.66
C GLY A 90 24.03 7.17 5.40
N THR A 91 24.34 7.51 4.14
CA THR A 91 25.32 8.55 3.75
C THR A 91 25.13 9.87 4.52
N TYR A 92 23.89 10.32 4.72
CA TYR A 92 23.61 11.52 5.51
C TYR A 92 24.15 11.40 6.95
N ASN A 93 23.91 10.26 7.60
CA ASN A 93 24.40 10.00 8.94
C ASN A 93 25.93 9.97 8.98
N ALA A 94 26.57 9.34 7.99
CA ALA A 94 28.03 9.33 7.85
C ALA A 94 28.61 10.75 7.76
N LEU A 95 28.02 11.61 6.92
CA LEU A 95 28.49 12.98 6.71
C LEU A 95 28.21 13.91 7.91
N LYS A 96 27.22 13.60 8.75
CA LYS A 96 26.89 14.35 9.97
C LYS A 96 27.41 13.69 11.25
N SER A 97 28.27 12.67 11.13
CA SER A 97 28.85 11.95 12.27
C SER A 97 27.82 11.35 13.23
N ILE A 98 26.64 10.99 12.71
CA ILE A 98 25.63 10.21 13.44
C ILE A 98 26.01 8.74 13.29
N PRO A 99 26.27 7.96 14.35
CA PRO A 99 26.98 6.67 14.28
C PRO A 99 26.11 5.49 13.80
N ILE A 100 25.33 5.70 12.75
CA ILE A 100 24.41 4.72 12.16
C ILE A 100 24.50 4.82 10.65
N TYR A 101 25.53 4.18 10.10
CA TYR A 101 25.76 4.06 8.67
C TYR A 101 26.61 2.81 8.44
N SER A 102 26.44 2.19 7.29
CA SER A 102 27.09 0.93 6.99
C SER A 102 27.48 0.81 5.54
N THR A 103 28.39 -0.11 5.24
CA THR A 103 28.55 -0.62 3.88
C THR A 103 27.93 -2.01 3.81
N SER A 104 27.21 -2.31 2.72
CA SER A 104 26.51 -3.58 2.53
C SER A 104 26.90 -4.23 1.22
N ILE A 105 27.22 -5.52 1.26
CA ILE A 105 27.47 -6.31 0.06
C ILE A 105 26.78 -7.67 0.14
N ALA A 106 26.21 -8.10 -0.99
CA ALA A 106 25.68 -9.44 -1.16
C ALA A 106 26.29 -10.12 -2.39
N VAL A 107 26.30 -11.45 -2.39
CA VAL A 107 26.86 -12.24 -3.47
C VAL A 107 25.88 -13.32 -3.93
N ALA A 108 25.65 -13.40 -5.24
CA ALA A 108 25.07 -14.54 -5.93
C ALA A 108 26.11 -15.24 -6.82
N LYS A 109 25.88 -16.51 -7.14
CA LYS A 109 26.72 -17.27 -8.06
C LYS A 109 26.09 -17.27 -9.45
N ILE A 110 26.89 -17.00 -10.47
CA ILE A 110 26.43 -17.17 -11.86
C ILE A 110 26.30 -18.68 -12.14
N LYS A 111 25.10 -19.09 -12.54
CA LYS A 111 24.77 -20.48 -12.89
C LYS A 111 25.66 -20.93 -14.05
N ALA A 112 26.08 -22.19 -14.05
CA ALA A 112 27.04 -22.68 -15.04
C ALA A 112 26.53 -22.57 -16.49
N GLU A 113 25.23 -22.80 -16.68
CA GLU A 113 24.52 -22.68 -17.97
C GLU A 113 24.48 -21.24 -18.51
N ASP A 114 24.42 -20.24 -17.63
CA ASP A 114 24.33 -18.83 -18.02
C ASP A 114 25.67 -18.22 -18.46
N LYS A 115 26.79 -18.78 -17.97
CA LYS A 115 28.13 -18.22 -18.18
C LYS A 115 28.48 -18.02 -19.64
N LYS A 116 28.12 -18.98 -20.50
CA LYS A 116 28.43 -18.91 -21.94
C LYS A 116 27.73 -17.72 -22.57
N LEU A 117 26.43 -17.60 -22.33
CA LEU A 117 25.59 -16.56 -22.93
C LEU A 117 25.98 -15.15 -22.43
N ILE A 118 26.29 -15.02 -21.14
CA ILE A 118 26.80 -13.75 -20.57
C ILE A 118 28.14 -13.37 -21.22
N ARG A 119 29.07 -14.33 -21.38
CA ARG A 119 30.38 -14.08 -22.01
C ARG A 119 30.25 -13.63 -23.46
N GLU A 120 29.39 -14.27 -24.24
CA GLU A 120 29.14 -13.91 -25.65
C GLU A 120 28.57 -12.49 -25.79
N ASN A 121 27.89 -11.98 -24.75
CA ASN A 121 27.23 -10.67 -24.75
C ASN A 121 27.85 -9.67 -23.76
N ILE A 122 29.10 -9.89 -23.32
CA ILE A 122 29.72 -9.14 -22.22
C ILE A 122 29.81 -7.63 -22.48
N ASN A 123 29.90 -7.24 -23.75
CA ASN A 123 29.97 -5.84 -24.20
C ASN A 123 28.59 -5.21 -24.44
N ASN A 124 27.50 -6.00 -24.35
CA ASN A 124 26.13 -5.53 -24.49
C ASN A 124 25.50 -5.35 -23.11
N LEU A 125 25.70 -4.17 -22.52
CA LEU A 125 25.24 -3.89 -21.16
C LEU A 125 23.71 -4.02 -21.01
N GLU A 126 22.97 -3.63 -22.05
CA GLU A 126 21.50 -3.73 -22.04
C GLU A 126 21.04 -5.18 -22.04
N PHE A 127 21.71 -6.05 -22.80
CA PHE A 127 21.48 -7.49 -22.72
C PHE A 127 21.74 -8.01 -21.30
N ILE A 128 22.89 -7.66 -20.68
CA ILE A 128 23.24 -8.16 -19.35
C ILE A 128 22.21 -7.69 -18.31
N LYS A 129 21.80 -6.42 -18.34
CA LYS A 129 20.76 -5.88 -17.45
C LYS A 129 19.46 -6.67 -17.55
N ASN A 130 18.96 -6.85 -18.77
CA ASN A 130 17.73 -7.61 -19.02
C ASN A 130 17.89 -9.09 -18.65
N PHE A 131 19.06 -9.67 -18.91
CA PHE A 131 19.36 -11.06 -18.56
C PHE A 131 19.38 -11.26 -17.04
N MET A 132 20.03 -10.38 -16.27
CA MET A 132 20.03 -10.42 -14.81
C MET A 132 18.61 -10.28 -14.26
N ALA A 133 17.85 -9.30 -14.76
CA ALA A 133 16.49 -9.04 -14.31
C ALA A 133 15.53 -10.23 -14.55
N ASN A 134 15.76 -11.03 -15.59
CA ASN A 134 14.86 -12.13 -15.94
C ASN A 134 15.27 -13.48 -15.35
N ASN A 135 16.54 -13.68 -14.96
CA ASN A 135 17.07 -15.00 -14.57
C ASN A 135 17.55 -15.08 -13.11
N TYR A 136 17.67 -13.94 -12.43
CA TYR A 136 18.15 -13.85 -11.05
C TYR A 136 17.26 -12.95 -10.20
N THR A 137 17.11 -13.35 -8.95
CA THR A 137 16.32 -12.66 -7.92
C THR A 137 17.13 -12.51 -6.64
N ILE A 138 16.62 -11.73 -5.70
CA ILE A 138 17.18 -11.61 -4.35
C ILE A 138 17.30 -12.98 -3.65
N ASN A 139 16.45 -13.94 -4.04
CA ASN A 139 16.47 -15.31 -3.55
C ASN A 139 17.68 -16.12 -4.04
N ASP A 140 18.45 -15.65 -5.02
CA ASP A 140 19.69 -16.29 -5.49
C ASP A 140 20.93 -15.89 -4.65
N LEU A 141 20.81 -14.88 -3.78
CA LEU A 141 21.90 -14.42 -2.92
C LEU A 141 22.25 -15.44 -1.84
N TYR A 142 23.53 -15.80 -1.72
CA TYR A 142 24.03 -16.81 -0.79
C TYR A 142 25.02 -16.26 0.23
N VAL A 143 25.58 -15.06 0.04
CA VAL A 143 26.38 -14.34 1.03
C VAL A 143 25.75 -12.97 1.24
N GLY A 144 25.68 -12.52 2.50
CA GLY A 144 25.41 -11.13 2.83
C GLY A 144 26.35 -10.66 3.93
N ILE A 145 26.84 -9.43 3.80
CA ILE A 145 27.75 -8.78 4.75
C ILE A 145 27.29 -7.34 4.94
N VAL A 146 27.21 -6.89 6.18
CA VAL A 146 26.91 -5.51 6.56
C VAL A 146 27.90 -5.09 7.65
N LYS A 147 28.68 -4.04 7.39
CA LYS A 147 29.64 -3.50 8.36
C LYS A 147 29.17 -2.15 8.85
N ASN A 148 28.92 -2.02 10.15
CA ASN A 148 28.73 -0.72 10.77
C ASN A 148 30.08 0.01 10.77
N LEU A 149 30.20 1.04 9.93
CA LEU A 149 31.46 1.78 9.74
C LEU A 149 31.79 2.68 10.94
N ALA A 150 30.80 3.02 11.77
CA ALA A 150 30.98 3.83 12.97
C ALA A 150 31.51 3.00 14.15
N THR A 151 30.94 1.81 14.37
CA THR A 151 31.27 0.96 15.54
C THR A 151 32.29 -0.12 15.24
N GLY A 152 32.41 -0.53 13.97
CA GLY A 152 33.19 -1.70 13.57
C GLY A 152 32.43 -3.03 13.71
N ASP A 153 31.17 -3.04 14.15
CA ASP A 153 30.36 -4.26 14.20
C ASP A 153 30.19 -4.84 12.80
N LEU A 154 30.49 -6.13 12.63
CA LEU A 154 30.39 -6.84 11.35
C LEU A 154 29.31 -7.91 11.43
N TYR A 155 28.25 -7.73 10.65
CA TYR A 155 27.19 -8.72 10.47
C TYR A 155 27.42 -9.48 9.17
N TYR A 156 27.28 -10.81 9.20
CA TYR A 156 27.38 -11.60 7.98
C TYR A 156 26.62 -12.92 8.07
N ALA A 157 26.30 -13.46 6.90
CA ALA A 157 25.69 -14.78 6.77
C ALA A 157 26.10 -15.45 5.46
N VAL A 158 26.17 -16.78 5.49
CA VAL A 158 26.32 -17.65 4.32
C VAL A 158 25.15 -18.62 4.33
N ARG A 159 24.52 -18.85 3.17
CA ARG A 159 23.34 -19.72 3.05
C ARG A 159 23.61 -21.09 3.64
N GLY A 160 22.80 -21.47 4.63
CA GLY A 160 22.88 -22.76 5.33
C GLY A 160 23.86 -22.78 6.51
N GLU A 161 24.62 -21.71 6.75
CA GLU A 161 25.59 -21.63 7.86
C GLU A 161 25.07 -20.79 9.05
N GLY A 162 23.95 -20.09 8.89
CA GLY A 162 23.39 -19.18 9.89
C GLY A 162 23.97 -17.76 9.79
N SER A 163 23.52 -16.90 10.72
CA SER A 163 23.91 -15.49 10.81
C SER A 163 24.83 -15.23 12.01
N PHE A 164 25.79 -14.33 11.81
CA PHE A 164 26.81 -14.01 12.79
C PHE A 164 27.00 -12.50 12.92
N LEU A 165 27.35 -12.08 14.14
CA LEU A 165 27.85 -10.76 14.49
C LEU A 165 29.27 -10.93 15.04
N GLU A 166 30.22 -10.23 14.45
CA GLU A 166 31.56 -10.08 15.02
C GLU A 166 31.68 -8.70 15.66
N LYS A 167 31.94 -8.70 16.97
CA LYS A 167 32.01 -7.51 17.81
C LYS A 167 33.06 -7.70 18.89
N ASP A 168 33.91 -6.70 19.10
CA ASP A 168 34.98 -6.71 20.11
C ASP A 168 35.91 -7.95 20.01
N GLY A 169 36.11 -8.46 18.78
CA GLY A 169 36.92 -9.65 18.51
C GLY A 169 36.21 -10.99 18.77
N GLU A 170 34.96 -10.98 19.20
CA GLU A 170 34.15 -12.18 19.43
C GLU A 170 33.17 -12.41 18.28
N LYS A 171 33.02 -13.68 17.88
CA LYS A 171 32.03 -14.13 16.91
C LYS A 171 30.81 -14.71 17.63
N ILE A 172 29.67 -14.05 17.45
CA ILE A 172 28.40 -14.37 18.08
C ILE A 172 27.42 -14.87 17.01
N ARG A 173 26.79 -16.03 17.21
CA ARG A 173 25.67 -16.46 16.36
C ARG A 173 24.42 -15.66 16.75
N ILE A 174 23.74 -15.07 15.77
CA ILE A 174 22.58 -14.21 15.98
C ILE A 174 21.34 -14.81 15.32
N GLU A 175 20.19 -14.65 15.99
CA GLU A 175 18.88 -15.03 15.50
C GLU A 175 17.81 -14.14 16.13
N THR A 176 16.69 -13.96 15.43
CA THR A 176 15.60 -13.12 15.93
C THR A 176 15.10 -13.57 17.29
N ASN A 177 14.74 -12.60 18.12
CA ASN A 177 14.16 -12.88 19.44
C ASN A 177 12.71 -13.43 19.35
N ASN A 178 12.16 -13.81 20.52
CA ASN A 178 10.83 -14.40 20.64
C ASN A 178 9.78 -13.44 21.23
N VAL A 179 9.92 -12.12 21.04
CA VAL A 179 8.91 -11.16 21.52
C VAL A 179 7.59 -11.41 20.83
N LYS A 180 6.52 -11.61 21.61
CA LYS A 180 5.19 -12.00 21.08
C LYS A 180 4.22 -10.84 21.01
N ASN A 181 4.38 -9.82 21.85
CA ASN A 181 3.41 -8.75 22.02
C ASN A 181 3.95 -7.41 21.51
N LEU A 182 3.11 -6.65 20.81
CA LEU A 182 3.50 -5.36 20.23
C LEU A 182 3.79 -4.29 21.29
N ASN A 183 3.12 -4.37 22.45
CA ASN A 183 3.34 -3.45 23.58
C ASN A 183 4.69 -3.69 24.30
N GLU A 184 5.39 -4.77 23.98
CA GLU A 184 6.74 -5.05 24.44
C GLU A 184 7.79 -4.71 23.38
N ALA A 185 7.36 -4.60 22.11
CA ALA A 185 8.22 -4.49 20.94
C ALA A 185 8.86 -3.10 20.76
N SER A 186 10.09 -3.12 20.27
CA SER A 186 10.90 -2.02 19.76
C SER A 186 10.98 -2.15 18.24
N VAL A 187 10.44 -1.16 17.53
CA VAL A 187 10.27 -1.22 16.07
C VAL A 187 11.09 -0.11 15.40
N GLY A 188 11.88 -0.47 14.40
CA GLY A 188 12.46 0.47 13.44
C GLY A 188 11.44 0.80 12.34
N LEU A 189 11.33 2.07 11.95
CA LEU A 189 10.36 2.51 10.96
C LEU A 189 10.99 3.44 9.92
N PHE A 190 10.65 3.24 8.65
CA PHE A 190 10.91 4.21 7.61
C PHE A 190 9.71 5.15 7.46
N VAL A 191 9.95 6.46 7.64
CA VAL A 191 8.88 7.45 7.91
C VAL A 191 8.57 8.42 6.76
N TYR A 192 9.34 8.39 5.69
CA TYR A 192 9.10 9.33 4.59
C TYR A 192 7.69 9.12 4.00
N GLY A 193 6.84 10.16 4.01
CA GLY A 193 5.47 10.09 3.53
C GLY A 193 4.47 9.39 4.46
N LEU A 194 4.76 9.25 5.77
CA LEU A 194 3.80 8.68 6.71
C LEU A 194 2.44 9.39 6.67
N SER A 195 1.37 8.62 6.50
CA SER A 195 0.01 9.11 6.72
C SER A 195 -0.26 9.32 8.22
N ASN A 196 -1.12 10.29 8.54
CA ASN A 196 -1.62 10.50 9.91
C ASN A 196 -2.20 9.20 10.50
N ASP A 197 -2.85 8.40 9.65
CA ASP A 197 -3.42 7.10 9.99
C ASP A 197 -2.37 6.15 10.61
N LEU A 198 -1.12 6.15 10.14
CA LEU A 198 -0.09 5.26 10.68
C LEU A 198 0.44 5.73 12.04
N LEU A 199 0.55 7.04 12.25
CA LEU A 199 1.00 7.61 13.53
C LEU A 199 -0.04 7.43 14.63
N GLU A 200 -1.31 7.71 14.33
CA GLU A 200 -2.43 7.48 15.24
C GLU A 200 -2.58 5.99 15.57
N PHE A 201 -2.35 5.13 14.58
CA PHE A 201 -2.28 3.69 14.74
C PHE A 201 -1.19 3.22 15.72
N LEU A 202 0.07 3.67 15.56
CA LEU A 202 1.18 3.29 16.45
C LEU A 202 0.84 3.66 17.91
N LYS A 203 0.15 4.81 18.09
CA LYS A 203 -0.31 5.31 19.39
C LYS A 203 -1.39 4.43 20.01
N GLU A 204 -2.41 4.03 19.26
CA GLU A 204 -3.51 3.17 19.77
C GLU A 204 -3.03 1.80 20.26
N ARG A 205 -2.06 1.19 19.56
CA ARG A 205 -1.57 -0.16 19.87
C ARG A 205 -0.49 -0.21 20.94
N LYS A 206 -0.14 0.95 21.52
CA LYS A 206 0.81 1.09 22.63
C LYS A 206 2.15 0.40 22.36
N ILE A 207 2.69 0.52 21.14
CA ILE A 207 4.02 -0.01 20.82
C ILE A 207 5.04 0.62 21.77
N ARG A 208 5.93 -0.20 22.35
CA ARG A 208 6.80 0.24 23.44
C ARG A 208 7.77 1.32 23.01
N ARG A 209 8.41 1.12 21.86
CA ARG A 209 9.42 2.03 21.29
C ARG A 209 9.33 2.03 19.77
N VAL A 210 9.40 3.22 19.18
CA VAL A 210 9.55 3.43 17.74
C VAL A 210 10.84 4.21 17.53
N ARG A 211 11.68 3.76 16.58
CA ARG A 211 12.98 4.39 16.26
C ARG A 211 13.11 4.60 14.76
N LEU A 212 13.78 5.67 14.38
CA LEU A 212 14.17 5.97 13.01
C LEU A 212 15.68 6.15 13.03
N PHE A 213 16.42 5.23 12.42
CA PHE A 213 17.88 5.26 12.50
C PHE A 213 18.52 5.75 11.20
N GLY A 214 17.89 5.52 10.04
CA GLY A 214 18.35 6.08 8.76
C GLY A 214 19.46 5.28 8.08
N SER A 215 19.61 4.01 8.44
CA SER A 215 20.39 2.99 7.72
C SER A 215 19.59 1.69 7.76
N MET A 216 18.94 1.36 6.64
CA MET A 216 18.04 0.21 6.58
C MET A 216 18.79 -1.11 6.76
N ALA A 217 19.99 -1.24 6.20
CA ALA A 217 20.80 -2.45 6.31
C ALA A 217 21.13 -2.76 7.78
N LEU A 218 21.46 -1.73 8.58
CA LEU A 218 21.69 -1.87 10.02
C LEU A 218 20.41 -2.15 10.80
N GLU A 219 19.30 -1.48 10.47
CA GLU A 219 18.02 -1.73 11.15
C GLU A 219 17.54 -3.18 10.94
N MET A 220 17.72 -3.73 9.73
CA MET A 220 17.48 -5.14 9.45
C MET A 220 18.40 -6.06 10.26
N CYS A 221 19.69 -5.75 10.35
CA CYS A 221 20.64 -6.51 11.17
C CYS A 221 20.27 -6.47 12.67
N TYR A 222 19.78 -5.33 13.16
CA TYR A 222 19.31 -5.16 14.53
C TYR A 222 18.09 -6.02 14.86
N VAL A 223 17.23 -6.34 13.88
CA VAL A 223 16.13 -7.30 14.09
C VAL A 223 16.68 -8.69 14.41
N VAL A 224 17.74 -9.09 13.71
CA VAL A 224 18.36 -10.42 13.87
C VAL A 224 19.24 -10.50 15.11
N SER A 225 19.91 -9.41 15.49
CA SER A 225 20.68 -9.37 16.75
C SER A 225 19.81 -9.14 17.99
N GLY A 226 18.50 -8.92 17.81
CA GLY A 226 17.54 -8.68 18.89
C GLY A 226 17.58 -7.27 19.48
N ALA A 227 18.32 -6.34 18.89
CA ALA A 227 18.32 -4.92 19.26
C ALA A 227 17.02 -4.21 18.83
N LEU A 228 16.39 -4.70 17.75
CA LEU A 228 15.03 -4.39 17.34
C LEU A 228 14.20 -5.68 17.27
N ASP A 229 12.89 -5.56 17.41
CA ASP A 229 11.94 -6.68 17.27
C ASP A 229 11.34 -6.74 15.85
N ALA A 230 11.33 -5.60 15.17
CA ALA A 230 10.88 -5.47 13.79
C ALA A 230 11.48 -4.24 13.11
N TYR A 231 11.56 -4.28 11.79
CA TYR A 231 11.79 -3.14 10.91
C TYR A 231 10.67 -3.09 9.87
N ILE A 232 10.15 -1.89 9.61
CA ILE A 232 8.94 -1.68 8.80
C ILE A 232 9.14 -0.49 7.85
N ASN A 233 9.04 -0.75 6.56
CA ASN A 233 8.83 0.23 5.51
C ASN A 233 7.61 -0.17 4.67
N VAL A 234 6.49 0.56 4.80
CA VAL A 234 5.27 0.29 4.03
C VAL A 234 5.24 0.95 2.66
N ASN A 235 6.19 1.84 2.39
CA ASN A 235 6.29 2.51 1.10
C ASN A 235 6.95 1.57 0.08
N GLU A 236 6.49 1.60 -1.16
CA GLU A 236 7.06 0.81 -2.25
C GLU A 236 8.28 1.51 -2.85
N ASN A 237 9.26 1.81 -1.99
CA ASN A 237 10.45 2.57 -2.35
C ASN A 237 11.77 1.98 -1.83
N THR A 238 11.74 0.86 -1.11
CA THR A 238 12.96 0.13 -0.72
C THR A 238 13.62 -0.44 -1.97
N ARG A 239 14.91 -0.14 -2.15
CA ARG A 239 15.69 -0.58 -3.31
C ARG A 239 16.43 -1.88 -3.01
N LEU A 240 16.87 -2.54 -4.07
CA LEU A 240 17.64 -3.77 -3.98
C LEU A 240 18.95 -3.58 -3.19
N CYS A 241 19.73 -2.54 -3.51
CA CYS A 241 21.06 -2.30 -2.93
C CYS A 241 20.97 -2.13 -1.40
N ASP A 242 20.05 -1.27 -0.94
CA ASP A 242 19.85 -0.93 0.47
C ASP A 242 19.59 -2.14 1.39
N MET A 243 19.09 -3.26 0.83
CA MET A 243 18.72 -4.44 1.61
C MET A 243 19.47 -5.73 1.28
N ALA A 244 20.18 -5.82 0.15
CA ALA A 244 20.65 -7.11 -0.37
C ALA A 244 21.54 -7.88 0.63
N GLY A 245 22.52 -7.21 1.26
CA GLY A 245 23.39 -7.86 2.25
C GLY A 245 22.63 -8.24 3.51
N ALA A 246 21.82 -7.33 4.03
CA ALA A 246 21.00 -7.56 5.21
C ALA A 246 19.92 -8.64 5.00
N TYR A 247 19.40 -8.79 3.78
CA TYR A 247 18.39 -9.78 3.43
C TYR A 247 18.88 -11.21 3.69
N VAL A 248 20.12 -11.53 3.27
CA VAL A 248 20.72 -12.85 3.53
C VAL A 248 20.92 -13.05 5.03
N ILE A 249 21.40 -12.02 5.75
CA ILE A 249 21.58 -12.05 7.21
C ILE A 249 20.25 -12.28 7.94
N CYS A 250 19.18 -11.62 7.53
CA CYS A 250 17.85 -11.84 8.08
C CYS A 250 17.32 -13.24 7.80
N ARG A 251 17.49 -13.74 6.57
CA ARG A 251 17.01 -15.06 6.17
C ARG A 251 17.69 -16.18 6.97
N GLU A 252 19.02 -16.14 7.11
CA GLU A 252 19.77 -17.14 7.85
C GLU A 252 19.65 -16.97 9.39
N GLY A 253 19.13 -15.83 9.84
CA GLY A 253 18.89 -15.49 11.24
C GLY A 253 17.45 -15.74 11.71
N ASN A 254 16.67 -16.55 10.99
CA ASN A 254 15.28 -16.90 11.27
C ASN A 254 14.27 -15.73 11.27
N ALA A 255 14.62 -14.59 10.65
CA ALA A 255 13.65 -13.51 10.45
C ALA A 255 12.66 -13.86 9.33
N ILE A 256 11.41 -13.44 9.49
CA ILE A 256 10.42 -13.42 8.41
C ILE A 256 10.52 -12.09 7.68
N ILE A 257 10.69 -12.17 6.36
CA ILE A 257 10.89 -11.03 5.45
C ILE A 257 9.80 -11.09 4.38
N THR A 258 8.96 -10.07 4.29
CA THR A 258 7.92 -9.97 3.27
C THR A 258 7.75 -8.53 2.81
N ASN A 259 6.97 -8.34 1.75
CA ASN A 259 6.40 -7.02 1.47
C ASN A 259 5.30 -6.67 2.49
N LYS A 260 4.74 -5.45 2.40
CA LYS A 260 3.67 -5.00 3.31
C LYS A 260 2.47 -5.95 3.33
N ASN A 261 2.18 -6.64 2.23
CA ASN A 261 1.04 -7.55 2.10
C ASN A 261 1.31 -8.97 2.63
N GLY A 262 2.50 -9.24 3.18
CA GLY A 262 2.87 -10.56 3.70
C GLY A 262 3.32 -11.54 2.62
N LYS A 263 3.58 -11.10 1.38
CA LYS A 263 4.16 -11.95 0.34
C LYS A 263 5.69 -12.02 0.49
N PRO A 264 6.30 -13.21 0.36
CA PRO A 264 7.76 -13.33 0.29
C PRO A 264 8.34 -12.43 -0.80
N LEU A 265 9.55 -11.92 -0.57
CA LEU A 265 10.22 -11.08 -1.55
C LEU A 265 10.78 -11.91 -2.69
N ASP A 266 10.59 -11.44 -3.91
CA ASP A 266 11.13 -12.01 -5.14
C ASP A 266 11.59 -10.89 -6.08
N MET A 267 12.37 -9.96 -5.53
CA MET A 267 12.89 -8.82 -6.29
C MET A 267 13.88 -9.32 -7.33
N LYS A 268 13.71 -8.89 -8.59
CA LYS A 268 14.67 -9.14 -9.65
C LYS A 268 15.98 -8.42 -9.33
N LEU A 269 17.11 -8.96 -9.79
CA LEU A 269 18.42 -8.30 -9.61
C LEU A 269 18.58 -7.13 -10.59
N HIS A 270 17.80 -6.06 -10.35
CA HIS A 270 17.72 -4.86 -11.18
C HIS A 270 17.50 -3.61 -10.32
N LEU A 271 18.17 -2.50 -10.66
CA LEU A 271 18.23 -1.29 -9.82
C LEU A 271 16.89 -0.58 -9.64
N MET A 272 16.04 -0.65 -10.66
CA MET A 272 14.74 0.03 -10.62
C MET A 272 13.68 -0.76 -9.85
N GLU A 273 13.98 -1.99 -9.42
CA GLU A 273 13.07 -2.78 -8.59
C GLU A 273 12.91 -2.13 -7.22
N LYS A 274 11.66 -1.91 -6.83
CA LYS A 274 11.30 -1.31 -5.55
C LYS A 274 10.22 -2.13 -4.88
N THR A 275 10.25 -2.17 -3.56
CA THR A 275 9.23 -2.88 -2.79
C THR A 275 8.98 -2.20 -1.45
N SER A 276 7.99 -2.71 -0.73
CA SER A 276 7.81 -2.45 0.69
C SER A 276 8.45 -3.59 1.47
N LEU A 277 8.81 -3.36 2.72
CA LEU A 277 9.58 -4.30 3.52
C LEU A 277 9.07 -4.39 4.95
N ILE A 278 8.77 -5.61 5.40
CA ILE A 278 8.53 -5.91 6.81
C ILE A 278 9.47 -7.05 7.21
N VAL A 279 10.30 -6.81 8.20
CA VAL A 279 11.24 -7.78 8.79
C VAL A 279 10.91 -7.92 10.27
N SER A 280 10.68 -9.14 10.76
CA SER A 280 10.41 -9.41 12.17
C SER A 280 10.51 -10.89 12.51
N ASN A 281 10.33 -11.26 13.78
CA ASN A 281 10.21 -12.65 14.21
C ASN A 281 8.85 -13.28 13.80
N ASN A 282 8.75 -14.60 13.93
CA ASN A 282 7.55 -15.37 13.55
C ASN A 282 6.27 -15.05 14.36
N TYR A 283 6.39 -14.49 15.56
CA TYR A 283 5.24 -14.14 16.40
C TYR A 283 4.64 -12.78 16.04
N LEU A 284 5.49 -11.77 15.79
CA LEU A 284 5.07 -10.42 15.46
C LEU A 284 4.66 -10.28 14.00
N HIS A 285 5.30 -11.03 13.09
CA HIS A 285 5.15 -10.79 11.65
C HIS A 285 3.69 -10.77 11.19
N LYS A 286 2.89 -11.79 11.55
CA LYS A 286 1.46 -11.82 11.21
C LYS A 286 0.70 -10.61 11.77
N LYS A 287 1.02 -10.19 12.99
CA LYS A 287 0.41 -9.00 13.60
C LYS A 287 0.79 -7.78 12.77
N LEU A 288 2.06 -7.62 12.39
CA LEU A 288 2.52 -6.49 11.60
C LEU A 288 1.86 -6.46 10.20
N ILE A 289 1.74 -7.60 9.50
CA ILE A 289 0.96 -7.66 8.23
C ILE A 289 -0.50 -7.25 8.47
N ALA A 290 -1.08 -7.67 9.60
CA ALA A 290 -2.43 -7.26 10.01
C ALA A 290 -2.59 -5.75 10.14
N LEU A 291 -1.51 -5.04 10.41
CA LEU A 291 -1.52 -3.65 10.84
C LEU A 291 -1.11 -2.73 9.71
N PHE A 292 -0.06 -3.10 9.00
CA PHE A 292 0.62 -2.29 7.98
C PHE A 292 0.27 -2.70 6.55
N GLY A 293 -0.30 -3.89 6.39
CA GLY A 293 -0.51 -4.55 5.12
C GLY A 293 -1.96 -4.73 4.73
N ASN A 294 -2.21 -5.84 4.03
CA ASN A 294 -3.55 -6.34 3.82
C ASN A 294 -4.04 -7.07 5.08
N LYS A 295 -4.64 -6.33 6.03
CA LYS A 295 -5.15 -6.91 7.29
C LYS A 295 -6.15 -8.04 7.12
N TRP A 296 -6.75 -8.13 5.94
CA TRP A 296 -7.76 -9.11 5.58
C TRP A 296 -7.15 -10.38 4.99
N ALA A 297 -5.92 -10.32 4.45
CA ALA A 297 -5.19 -11.47 3.90
C ALA A 297 -4.86 -12.55 4.94
N ILE A 298 -4.82 -12.17 6.23
CA ILE A 298 -4.43 -13.09 7.32
C ILE A 298 -5.61 -13.56 8.18
N LYS A 299 -6.82 -13.02 7.97
CA LYS A 299 -8.02 -13.41 8.74
C LYS A 299 -8.63 -14.64 8.10
N PRO A 300 -9.12 -15.62 8.89
CA PRO A 300 -9.98 -16.67 8.35
C PRO A 300 -11.12 -16.05 7.55
N THR A 301 -11.23 -16.45 6.28
CA THR A 301 -12.17 -15.83 5.35
C THR A 301 -13.57 -16.37 5.60
N ARG A 302 -14.49 -15.48 5.96
CA ARG A 302 -15.93 -15.77 5.99
C ARG A 302 -16.64 -14.75 5.11
N PHE A 303 -17.30 -15.24 4.07
CA PHE A 303 -17.98 -14.38 3.10
C PHE A 303 -19.43 -14.11 3.49
N GLY A 304 -19.84 -12.86 3.52
CA GLY A 304 -21.25 -12.46 3.52
C GLY A 304 -21.74 -12.30 2.08
N ILE A 305 -22.83 -12.95 1.70
CA ILE A 305 -23.36 -12.88 0.34
C ILE A 305 -24.57 -11.94 0.31
N VAL A 306 -24.48 -10.88 -0.50
CA VAL A 306 -25.55 -9.89 -0.72
C VAL A 306 -25.93 -9.93 -2.20
N VAL A 307 -27.20 -10.14 -2.51
CA VAL A 307 -27.63 -10.43 -3.89
C VAL A 307 -28.78 -9.55 -4.32
N ARG A 308 -28.87 -9.24 -5.61
CA ARG A 308 -30.06 -8.62 -6.18
C ARG A 308 -31.23 -9.62 -6.23
N GLU A 309 -32.22 -9.41 -5.36
CA GLU A 309 -33.37 -10.32 -5.14
C GLU A 309 -34.34 -10.44 -6.33
N ASP A 310 -34.51 -9.38 -7.11
CA ASP A 310 -35.43 -9.33 -8.25
C ASP A 310 -34.83 -9.88 -9.56
N LYS A 311 -33.57 -10.33 -9.55
CA LYS A 311 -32.88 -10.82 -10.74
C LYS A 311 -32.46 -12.29 -10.60
N GLU A 312 -33.14 -13.16 -11.35
CA GLU A 312 -32.92 -14.61 -11.31
C GLU A 312 -31.47 -15.01 -11.64
N GLU A 313 -30.84 -14.38 -12.64
CA GLU A 313 -29.43 -14.63 -12.97
C GLU A 313 -28.49 -14.35 -11.77
N ALA A 314 -28.77 -13.30 -10.99
CA ALA A 314 -27.98 -12.94 -9.82
C ALA A 314 -28.13 -13.96 -8.69
N ILE A 315 -29.36 -14.45 -8.49
CA ILE A 315 -29.65 -15.54 -7.54
C ILE A 315 -28.93 -16.82 -7.96
N ASN A 316 -28.97 -17.18 -9.25
CA ASN A 316 -28.32 -18.39 -9.76
C ASN A 316 -26.80 -18.33 -9.56
N LEU A 317 -26.16 -17.19 -9.86
CA LEU A 317 -24.73 -17.03 -9.58
C LEU A 317 -24.41 -17.12 -8.08
N ALA A 318 -25.26 -16.55 -7.22
CA ALA A 318 -25.07 -16.65 -5.78
C ALA A 318 -25.15 -18.10 -5.28
N ILE A 319 -26.04 -18.91 -5.86
CA ILE A 319 -26.13 -20.35 -5.58
C ILE A 319 -24.83 -21.06 -5.98
N GLU A 320 -24.29 -20.76 -7.15
CA GLU A 320 -23.01 -21.32 -7.61
C GLU A 320 -21.84 -20.90 -6.72
N VAL A 321 -21.78 -19.64 -6.31
CA VAL A 321 -20.79 -19.12 -5.35
C VAL A 321 -20.90 -19.86 -4.02
N CYS A 322 -22.10 -20.04 -3.47
CA CYS A 322 -22.27 -20.76 -2.20
C CYS A 322 -21.85 -22.24 -2.32
N LYS A 323 -22.18 -22.91 -3.44
CA LYS A 323 -21.72 -24.28 -3.72
C LYS A 323 -20.18 -24.34 -3.79
N TYR A 324 -19.56 -23.39 -4.47
CA TYR A 324 -18.11 -23.29 -4.59
C TYR A 324 -17.43 -23.14 -3.22
N LEU A 325 -17.91 -22.21 -2.39
CA LEU A 325 -17.40 -21.98 -1.04
C LEU A 325 -17.57 -23.22 -0.15
N LYS A 326 -18.74 -23.89 -0.23
CA LYS A 326 -19.01 -25.13 0.50
C LYS A 326 -18.04 -26.24 0.13
N ASN A 327 -17.79 -26.45 -1.17
CA ASN A 327 -16.84 -27.47 -1.66
C ASN A 327 -15.41 -27.21 -1.16
N LYS A 328 -15.01 -25.94 -1.04
CA LYS A 328 -13.70 -25.54 -0.49
C LYS A 328 -13.67 -25.45 1.04
N LYS A 329 -14.77 -25.78 1.74
CA LYS A 329 -14.90 -25.66 3.21
C LYS A 329 -14.66 -24.24 3.72
N ILE A 330 -15.00 -23.23 2.91
CA ILE A 330 -14.91 -21.82 3.29
C ILE A 330 -16.26 -21.42 3.91
N PRO A 331 -16.29 -20.86 5.13
CA PRO A 331 -17.54 -20.46 5.77
C PRO A 331 -18.16 -19.26 5.04
N TYR A 332 -19.49 -19.23 4.98
CA TYR A 332 -20.25 -18.13 4.40
C TYR A 332 -21.55 -17.88 5.17
N CYS A 333 -22.01 -16.64 5.09
CA CYS A 333 -23.31 -16.21 5.58
C CYS A 333 -24.13 -15.64 4.42
N VAL A 334 -25.44 -15.86 4.43
CA VAL A 334 -26.36 -15.40 3.37
C VAL A 334 -27.58 -14.72 3.97
N GLU A 335 -28.20 -13.82 3.20
CA GLU A 335 -29.49 -13.21 3.55
C GLU A 335 -30.59 -14.28 3.70
N ASP A 336 -31.60 -14.01 4.54
CA ASP A 336 -32.60 -15.02 4.93
C ASP A 336 -33.32 -15.65 3.71
N PHE A 337 -33.61 -14.88 2.66
CA PHE A 337 -34.27 -15.40 1.45
C PHE A 337 -33.43 -16.39 0.63
N LEU A 338 -32.09 -16.41 0.80
CA LEU A 338 -31.21 -17.37 0.12
C LEU A 338 -30.99 -18.63 0.94
N ARG A 339 -31.18 -18.58 2.26
CA ARG A 339 -30.85 -19.70 3.17
C ARG A 339 -31.56 -20.99 2.78
N ASP A 340 -32.82 -20.91 2.39
CA ASP A 340 -33.59 -22.10 1.97
C ASP A 340 -33.04 -22.73 0.69
N LYS A 341 -32.39 -21.95 -0.17
CA LYS A 341 -31.82 -22.41 -1.45
C LYS A 341 -30.40 -22.96 -1.33
N VAL A 342 -29.58 -22.41 -0.42
CA VAL A 342 -28.13 -22.69 -0.37
C VAL A 342 -27.61 -23.15 0.99
N GLY A 343 -28.46 -23.14 2.02
CA GLY A 343 -28.05 -23.32 3.42
C GLY A 343 -27.14 -22.19 3.89
N GLY A 344 -26.22 -22.51 4.81
CA GLY A 344 -25.27 -21.56 5.37
C GLY A 344 -25.80 -20.80 6.58
N ASP A 345 -24.92 -20.02 7.20
CA ASP A 345 -25.24 -19.24 8.39
C ASP A 345 -26.06 -18.00 8.00
N LYS A 346 -26.87 -17.50 8.94
CA LYS A 346 -27.57 -16.23 8.76
C LYS A 346 -26.56 -15.09 8.57
N PHE A 347 -26.87 -14.15 7.70
CA PHE A 347 -26.08 -12.92 7.52
C PHE A 347 -25.91 -12.20 8.85
N ASP A 348 -24.67 -12.22 9.35
CA ASP A 348 -24.28 -11.66 10.64
C ASP A 348 -22.96 -10.93 10.44
N ILE A 349 -23.03 -9.60 10.40
CA ILE A 349 -21.89 -8.74 10.05
C ILE A 349 -20.71 -8.94 11.00
N SER A 350 -20.96 -9.29 12.26
CA SER A 350 -19.92 -9.51 13.28
C SER A 350 -19.00 -10.70 12.97
N LYS A 351 -19.46 -11.63 12.12
CA LYS A 351 -18.72 -12.84 11.74
C LYS A 351 -18.08 -12.71 10.37
N ILE A 352 -18.54 -11.79 9.54
CA ILE A 352 -18.14 -11.64 8.14
C ILE A 352 -16.80 -10.90 8.06
N SER A 353 -15.87 -11.42 7.25
CA SER A 353 -14.61 -10.72 6.95
C SER A 353 -14.59 -10.04 5.59
N HIS A 354 -15.44 -10.49 4.65
CA HIS A 354 -15.60 -9.94 3.31
C HIS A 354 -17.05 -10.07 2.84
N ILE A 355 -17.56 -9.09 2.09
CA ILE A 355 -18.87 -9.18 1.47
C ILE A 355 -18.72 -9.44 -0.03
N ILE A 356 -19.45 -10.40 -0.58
CA ILE A 356 -19.63 -10.59 -2.02
C ILE A 356 -20.98 -9.99 -2.39
N ALA A 357 -20.97 -8.89 -3.15
CA ALA A 357 -22.16 -8.21 -3.64
C ALA A 357 -22.41 -8.60 -5.10
N ILE A 358 -23.49 -9.32 -5.37
CA ILE A 358 -23.84 -9.85 -6.70
C ILE A 358 -25.05 -9.08 -7.25
N GLY A 359 -24.82 -8.15 -8.16
CA GLY A 359 -25.87 -7.27 -8.66
C GLY A 359 -25.37 -6.07 -9.44
N GLY A 360 -26.06 -4.94 -9.33
CA GLY A 360 -25.61 -3.65 -9.86
C GLY A 360 -25.22 -2.68 -8.74
N ASP A 361 -25.01 -1.41 -9.08
CA ASP A 361 -24.57 -0.38 -8.12
C ASP A 361 -25.49 -0.24 -6.91
N GLY A 362 -26.81 -0.37 -7.07
CA GLY A 362 -27.75 -0.39 -5.94
C GLY A 362 -27.51 -1.54 -4.94
N THR A 363 -27.18 -2.74 -5.44
CA THR A 363 -26.80 -3.89 -4.59
C THR A 363 -25.50 -3.63 -3.85
N ILE A 364 -24.55 -2.96 -4.50
CA ILE A 364 -23.24 -2.62 -3.94
C ILE A 364 -23.36 -1.53 -2.87
N LEU A 365 -24.21 -0.52 -3.09
CA LEU A 365 -24.57 0.48 -2.07
C LEU A 365 -25.24 -0.18 -0.86
N ARG A 366 -26.15 -1.14 -1.09
CA ARG A 366 -26.76 -1.94 -0.01
C ARG A 366 -25.71 -2.71 0.78
N ALA A 367 -24.75 -3.36 0.11
CA ALA A 367 -23.64 -4.03 0.77
C ALA A 367 -22.77 -3.07 1.61
N SER A 368 -22.50 -1.85 1.10
CA SER A 368 -21.75 -0.83 1.85
C SER A 368 -22.50 -0.32 3.09
N LYS A 369 -23.83 -0.28 3.03
CA LYS A 369 -24.69 0.04 4.19
C LYS A 369 -24.69 -1.09 5.21
N LEU A 370 -24.80 -2.35 4.76
CA LEU A 370 -24.74 -3.54 5.63
C LEU A 370 -23.39 -3.70 6.33
N ALA A 371 -22.29 -3.25 5.70
CA ALA A 371 -20.99 -3.16 6.35
C ALA A 371 -20.99 -2.22 7.56
N ASN A 372 -21.95 -1.28 7.67
CA ASN A 372 -22.19 -0.46 8.84
C ASN A 372 -20.95 0.28 9.41
N GLY A 373 -20.09 0.77 8.52
CA GLY A 373 -18.85 1.46 8.91
C GLY A 373 -17.72 0.53 9.37
N GLU A 374 -17.97 -0.78 9.45
CA GLU A 374 -16.93 -1.78 9.67
C GLU A 374 -15.95 -1.79 8.50
N THR A 375 -14.72 -2.15 8.84
CA THR A 375 -13.65 -2.31 7.85
C THR A 375 -13.76 -3.67 7.15
N ILE A 376 -14.85 -3.90 6.42
CA ILE A 376 -15.15 -5.13 5.69
C ILE A 376 -15.09 -4.85 4.18
N PRO A 377 -14.18 -5.48 3.41
CA PRO A 377 -14.07 -5.26 1.99
C PRO A 377 -15.22 -5.88 1.21
N ILE A 378 -15.63 -5.18 0.15
CA ILE A 378 -16.70 -5.59 -0.75
C ILE A 378 -16.08 -6.07 -2.06
N ILE A 379 -16.40 -7.31 -2.44
CA ILE A 379 -16.15 -7.88 -3.75
C ILE A 379 -17.42 -7.63 -4.57
N SER A 380 -17.36 -6.65 -5.48
CA SER A 380 -18.52 -6.23 -6.26
C SER A 380 -18.56 -6.91 -7.64
N ILE A 381 -19.54 -7.78 -7.83
CA ILE A 381 -19.75 -8.56 -9.05
C ILE A 381 -20.90 -7.96 -9.85
N ASN A 382 -20.61 -7.49 -11.06
CA ASN A 382 -21.62 -6.96 -11.96
C ASN A 382 -22.47 -8.08 -12.59
N MET A 383 -23.79 -7.94 -12.49
CA MET A 383 -24.78 -8.82 -13.12
C MET A 383 -25.62 -8.15 -14.21
N GLY A 384 -25.27 -6.97 -14.74
CA GLY A 384 -26.12 -6.29 -15.72
C GLY A 384 -25.49 -5.10 -16.43
N LYS A 385 -26.24 -4.00 -16.52
CA LYS A 385 -25.81 -2.74 -17.17
C LYS A 385 -24.49 -2.24 -16.58
N LEU A 386 -23.75 -1.49 -17.39
CA LEU A 386 -22.48 -0.87 -17.03
C LEU A 386 -22.64 0.05 -15.80
N GLY A 387 -21.86 -0.21 -14.75
CA GLY A 387 -21.82 0.57 -13.51
C GLY A 387 -20.39 0.85 -13.08
N PHE A 388 -20.22 1.79 -12.15
CA PHE A 388 -18.90 2.28 -11.72
C PHE A 388 -18.40 1.66 -10.42
N LEU A 389 -19.31 1.08 -9.60
CA LEU A 389 -18.93 0.46 -8.33
C LEU A 389 -18.50 -1.01 -8.47
N ALA A 390 -18.93 -1.68 -9.54
CA ALA A 390 -18.59 -3.08 -9.78
C ALA A 390 -17.15 -3.23 -10.29
N GLU A 391 -16.37 -4.06 -9.59
CA GLU A 391 -14.95 -4.31 -9.86
C GLU A 391 -14.72 -5.52 -10.76
N PHE A 392 -15.65 -6.48 -10.75
CA PHE A 392 -15.50 -7.76 -11.44
C PHE A 392 -16.77 -8.13 -12.21
N TYR A 393 -16.59 -9.01 -13.20
CA TYR A 393 -17.70 -9.67 -13.89
C TYR A 393 -18.02 -11.03 -13.30
N LYS A 394 -19.21 -11.55 -13.66
CA LYS A 394 -19.67 -12.89 -13.28
C LYS A 394 -18.63 -13.98 -13.57
N ASP A 395 -17.92 -13.90 -14.70
CA ASP A 395 -16.97 -14.94 -15.12
C ASP A 395 -15.66 -14.90 -14.30
N GLU A 396 -15.43 -13.83 -13.54
CA GLU A 396 -14.24 -13.64 -12.69
C GLU A 396 -14.50 -14.02 -11.22
N VAL A 397 -15.75 -14.28 -10.83
CA VAL A 397 -16.16 -14.39 -9.42
C VAL A 397 -15.36 -15.45 -8.65
N PHE A 398 -15.17 -16.63 -9.23
CA PHE A 398 -14.44 -17.73 -8.57
C PHE A 398 -12.95 -17.42 -8.45
N LYS A 399 -12.37 -16.77 -9.48
CA LYS A 399 -10.97 -16.35 -9.49
C LYS A 399 -10.70 -15.29 -8.42
N VAL A 400 -11.59 -14.31 -8.25
CA VAL A 400 -11.43 -13.31 -7.18
C VAL A 400 -11.64 -13.90 -5.79
N ILE A 401 -12.59 -14.83 -5.61
CA ILE A 401 -12.75 -15.55 -4.34
C ILE A 401 -11.44 -16.25 -3.95
N ASP A 402 -10.81 -16.97 -4.89
CA ASP A 402 -9.55 -17.65 -4.64
C ASP A 402 -8.44 -16.67 -4.25
N ARG A 403 -8.26 -15.59 -5.03
CA ARG A 403 -7.28 -14.54 -4.69
C ARG A 403 -7.52 -13.98 -3.29
N VAL A 404 -8.78 -13.75 -2.90
CA VAL A 404 -9.12 -13.23 -1.58
C VAL A 404 -8.78 -14.22 -0.47
N VAL A 405 -9.06 -15.50 -0.68
CA VAL A 405 -8.71 -16.57 0.26
C VAL A 405 -7.19 -16.70 0.42
N TYR A 406 -6.42 -16.49 -0.64
CA TYR A 406 -4.95 -16.53 -0.61
C TYR A 406 -4.28 -15.21 -0.19
N GLY A 407 -5.04 -14.14 0.07
CA GLY A 407 -4.46 -12.84 0.40
C GLY A 407 -3.89 -12.06 -0.80
N GLU A 408 -4.17 -12.49 -2.02
CA GLU A 408 -3.59 -11.97 -3.27
C GLU A 408 -4.45 -10.87 -3.92
N TYR A 409 -4.77 -9.83 -3.17
CA TYR A 409 -5.61 -8.74 -3.63
C TYR A 409 -5.23 -7.41 -2.99
N GLU A 410 -5.64 -6.34 -3.65
CA GLU A 410 -5.54 -4.97 -3.15
C GLU A 410 -6.91 -4.49 -2.67
N ILE A 411 -6.87 -3.55 -1.72
CA ILE A 411 -8.06 -2.86 -1.25
C ILE A 411 -8.03 -1.40 -1.71
N GLU A 412 -9.09 -0.98 -2.36
CA GLU A 412 -9.35 0.43 -2.64
C GLU A 412 -10.26 1.02 -1.56
N ARG A 413 -9.81 2.12 -0.95
CA ARG A 413 -10.55 2.87 0.07
C ARG A 413 -11.32 4.00 -0.61
N ARG A 414 -12.63 4.09 -0.37
CA ARG A 414 -13.50 5.16 -0.88
C ARG A 414 -14.09 5.99 0.26
N SER A 415 -13.90 7.30 0.19
CA SER A 415 -14.45 8.26 1.15
C SER A 415 -15.98 8.26 1.13
N LYS A 416 -16.59 8.50 2.30
CA LYS A 416 -18.03 8.66 2.45
C LYS A 416 -18.35 10.09 2.92
N LEU A 417 -19.54 10.56 2.57
CA LEU A 417 -20.10 11.83 3.03
C LEU A 417 -21.00 11.60 4.24
N SER A 418 -20.94 12.46 5.25
CA SER A 418 -21.87 12.44 6.39
C SER A 418 -22.61 13.76 6.48
N CYS A 419 -23.83 13.74 7.03
CA CYS A 419 -24.62 14.94 7.26
C CYS A 419 -25.20 14.98 8.68
N LYS A 420 -25.16 16.16 9.28
CA LYS A 420 -25.87 16.50 10.52
C LYS A 420 -26.98 17.48 10.19
N ILE A 421 -28.19 17.20 10.63
CA ILE A 421 -29.33 18.11 10.53
C ILE A 421 -29.49 18.78 11.90
N ILE A 422 -29.40 20.10 11.94
CA ILE A 422 -29.73 20.90 13.13
C ILE A 422 -31.19 21.34 12.98
N LYS A 423 -32.06 20.80 13.84
CA LYS A 423 -33.51 21.04 13.83
C LYS A 423 -33.99 21.30 15.25
N ASP A 424 -34.63 22.43 15.51
CA ASP A 424 -35.12 22.81 16.84
C ASP A 424 -34.04 22.70 17.95
N ASN A 425 -32.82 23.17 17.67
CA ASN A 425 -31.63 23.02 18.52
C ASN A 425 -31.21 21.56 18.85
N LYS A 426 -31.77 20.56 18.16
CA LYS A 426 -31.36 19.16 18.23
C LYS A 426 -30.52 18.80 17.03
N VAL A 427 -29.50 17.97 17.25
CA VAL A 427 -28.64 17.45 16.19
C VAL A 427 -29.07 16.03 15.84
N ILE A 428 -29.57 15.83 14.62
CA ILE A 428 -29.89 14.53 14.06
C ILE A 428 -28.70 14.09 13.19
N LYS A 429 -28.02 13.02 13.59
CA LYS A 429 -26.97 12.40 12.76
C LYS A 429 -27.60 11.49 11.73
N THR A 430 -27.27 11.69 10.47
CA THR A 430 -27.73 10.83 9.38
C THR A 430 -26.71 9.71 9.08
N PRO A 431 -27.13 8.61 8.43
CA PRO A 431 -26.19 7.64 7.85
C PRO A 431 -25.27 8.30 6.82
N SER A 432 -24.08 7.73 6.62
CA SER A 432 -23.17 8.22 5.58
C SER A 432 -23.57 7.75 4.18
N ALA A 433 -23.29 8.59 3.17
CA ALA A 433 -23.46 8.29 1.75
C ALA A 433 -22.12 7.86 1.14
N LEU A 434 -22.14 6.83 0.30
CA LEU A 434 -20.99 6.49 -0.53
C LEU A 434 -20.95 7.36 -1.80
N ASN A 435 -22.09 7.61 -2.43
CA ASN A 435 -22.17 8.40 -3.64
C ASN A 435 -22.48 9.85 -3.32
N GLU A 436 -23.73 10.14 -2.93
CA GLU A 436 -24.19 11.51 -2.75
C GLU A 436 -25.30 11.66 -1.71
N MET A 437 -25.44 12.90 -1.26
CA MET A 437 -26.60 13.39 -0.53
C MET A 437 -27.27 14.50 -1.33
N VAL A 438 -28.57 14.36 -1.56
CA VAL A 438 -29.34 15.25 -2.43
C VAL A 438 -30.38 15.97 -1.58
N VAL A 439 -30.41 17.29 -1.64
CA VAL A 439 -31.52 18.08 -1.08
C VAL A 439 -32.42 18.51 -2.23
N ILE A 440 -33.64 18.01 -2.29
CA ILE A 440 -34.56 18.23 -3.41
C ILE A 440 -35.95 18.65 -2.93
N THR A 441 -36.69 19.35 -3.77
CA THR A 441 -38.11 19.68 -3.50
C THR A 441 -38.96 18.42 -3.29
N LYS A 442 -39.81 18.43 -2.25
CA LYS A 442 -40.85 17.39 -2.09
C LYS A 442 -42.01 17.57 -3.08
N ASN A 443 -42.16 18.77 -3.63
CA ASN A 443 -43.23 19.12 -4.55
C ASN A 443 -42.70 19.19 -5.99
N PRO A 444 -43.19 18.35 -6.92
CA PRO A 444 -42.81 18.42 -8.33
C PRO A 444 -42.98 19.84 -8.92
N ALA A 445 -42.05 20.22 -9.81
CA ALA A 445 -42.02 21.50 -10.50
C ALA A 445 -41.97 22.76 -9.59
N LYS A 446 -41.50 22.63 -8.34
CA LYS A 446 -41.26 23.77 -7.45
C LYS A 446 -39.79 23.92 -7.11
N ILE A 447 -39.23 25.08 -7.49
CA ILE A 447 -37.86 25.47 -7.15
C ILE A 447 -37.71 25.79 -5.65
N LEU A 448 -36.57 25.39 -5.08
CA LEU A 448 -36.07 25.75 -3.76
C LEU A 448 -35.02 26.87 -3.87
N GLU A 449 -34.74 27.53 -2.75
CA GLU A 449 -33.67 28.51 -2.64
C GLU A 449 -32.76 28.15 -1.46
N PHE A 450 -31.46 28.04 -1.75
CA PHE A 450 -30.43 27.58 -0.83
C PHE A 450 -29.35 28.64 -0.64
N ASP A 451 -28.91 28.85 0.60
CA ASP A 451 -27.63 29.48 0.89
C ASP A 451 -26.58 28.38 1.09
N VAL A 452 -25.54 28.41 0.26
CA VAL A 452 -24.44 27.44 0.28
C VAL A 452 -23.23 28.09 0.95
N TYR A 453 -22.81 27.55 2.08
CA TYR A 453 -21.60 27.99 2.79
C TYR A 453 -20.52 26.92 2.74
N VAL A 454 -19.27 27.35 2.63
CA VAL A 454 -18.08 26.50 2.77
C VAL A 454 -17.19 27.11 3.85
N ASN A 455 -16.94 26.35 4.93
CA ASN A 455 -16.24 26.84 6.13
C ASN A 455 -16.81 28.19 6.62
N ASP A 456 -18.13 28.24 6.78
CA ASP A 456 -18.90 29.41 7.25
C ASP A 456 -18.87 30.65 6.34
N LYS A 457 -18.23 30.60 5.18
CA LYS A 457 -18.29 31.66 4.16
C LYS A 457 -19.40 31.36 3.17
N LEU A 458 -20.29 32.33 2.93
CA LEU A 458 -21.33 32.22 1.90
C LEU A 458 -20.66 32.21 0.52
N VAL A 459 -20.85 31.14 -0.23
CA VAL A 459 -20.25 30.95 -1.56
C VAL A 459 -21.26 31.28 -2.66
N GLU A 460 -22.48 30.75 -2.55
CA GLU A 460 -23.51 30.96 -3.56
C GLU A 460 -24.92 30.94 -2.95
N ASN A 461 -25.82 31.72 -3.55
CA ASN A 461 -27.27 31.61 -3.33
C ASN A 461 -27.83 30.88 -4.56
N VAL A 462 -28.37 29.68 -4.37
CA VAL A 462 -28.78 28.78 -5.45
C VAL A 462 -30.30 28.69 -5.49
N ARG A 463 -30.90 28.99 -6.64
CA ARG A 463 -32.30 28.70 -6.94
C ARG A 463 -32.36 27.54 -7.93
N ALA A 464 -32.81 26.38 -7.48
CA ALA A 464 -32.74 25.12 -8.23
C ALA A 464 -33.83 24.15 -7.76
N ASP A 465 -34.06 23.07 -8.50
CA ASP A 465 -34.95 21.99 -8.05
C ASP A 465 -34.36 21.26 -6.83
N GLY A 466 -33.03 21.28 -6.72
CA GLY A 466 -32.28 20.76 -5.60
C GLY A 466 -30.79 21.03 -5.72
N ILE A 467 -30.03 20.48 -4.78
CA ILE A 467 -28.57 20.54 -4.77
C ILE A 467 -28.02 19.19 -4.30
N ILE A 468 -26.95 18.74 -4.96
CA ILE A 468 -26.26 17.48 -4.68
C ILE A 468 -24.94 17.82 -4.02
N VAL A 469 -24.62 17.17 -2.91
CA VAL A 469 -23.26 17.10 -2.37
C VAL A 469 -22.78 15.66 -2.59
N SER A 470 -21.77 15.50 -3.43
CA SER A 470 -21.28 14.20 -3.89
C SER A 470 -19.85 13.97 -3.46
N THR A 471 -19.53 12.70 -3.17
CA THR A 471 -18.16 12.21 -3.08
C THR A 471 -17.57 12.07 -4.50
N PRO A 472 -16.25 11.79 -4.63
CA PRO A 472 -15.65 11.41 -5.91
C PRO A 472 -16.26 10.14 -6.51
N THR A 473 -16.72 9.21 -5.66
CA THR A 473 -17.38 7.99 -6.11
C THR A 473 -18.74 8.31 -6.76
N GLY A 474 -19.53 9.20 -6.14
CA GLY A 474 -20.80 9.67 -6.68
C GLY A 474 -20.69 10.60 -7.89
N SER A 475 -19.47 11.03 -8.26
CA SER A 475 -19.23 11.89 -9.44
C SER A 475 -19.70 11.28 -10.75
N THR A 476 -19.84 9.95 -10.79
CA THR A 476 -20.32 9.17 -11.95
C THR A 476 -21.79 8.74 -11.83
N ALA A 477 -22.45 9.12 -10.74
CA ALA A 477 -23.85 8.83 -10.44
C ALA A 477 -24.74 10.06 -10.70
N TYR A 478 -25.54 10.48 -9.72
CA TYR A 478 -26.52 11.55 -9.97
C TYR A 478 -25.85 12.92 -10.19
N SER A 479 -24.70 13.16 -9.55
CA SER A 479 -23.90 14.37 -9.77
C SER A 479 -23.54 14.56 -11.25
N LEU A 480 -23.18 13.48 -11.96
CA LEU A 480 -22.88 13.53 -13.39
C LEU A 480 -24.08 14.02 -14.22
N SER A 481 -25.27 13.51 -13.91
CA SER A 481 -26.51 13.90 -14.61
C SER A 481 -26.89 15.36 -14.34
N ALA A 482 -26.50 15.89 -13.18
CA ALA A 482 -26.63 17.32 -12.86
C ALA A 482 -25.51 18.19 -13.47
N GLY A 483 -24.63 17.61 -14.30
CA GLY A 483 -23.54 18.31 -14.97
C GLY A 483 -22.24 18.40 -14.16
N GLY A 484 -22.14 17.68 -13.04
CA GLY A 484 -20.92 17.56 -12.24
C GLY A 484 -19.75 16.94 -13.00
N PRO A 485 -18.49 17.28 -12.65
CA PRO A 485 -17.32 16.68 -13.28
C PRO A 485 -17.15 15.23 -12.83
N ILE A 486 -16.58 14.40 -13.71
CA ILE A 486 -16.09 13.08 -13.35
C ILE A 486 -14.79 13.25 -12.53
N VAL A 487 -14.72 12.60 -11.38
CA VAL A 487 -13.56 12.65 -10.49
C VAL A 487 -13.10 11.24 -10.15
N GLU A 488 -11.79 11.01 -10.20
CA GLU A 488 -11.21 9.73 -9.81
C GLU A 488 -11.45 9.46 -8.30
N PRO A 489 -11.80 8.21 -7.91
CA PRO A 489 -12.12 7.88 -6.51
C PRO A 489 -11.04 8.22 -5.47
N SER A 490 -9.77 8.32 -5.88
CA SER A 490 -8.62 8.62 -5.03
C SER A 490 -8.48 10.09 -4.64
N VAL A 491 -9.14 11.01 -5.35
CA VAL A 491 -9.05 12.46 -5.13
C VAL A 491 -9.88 12.84 -3.91
N ASP A 492 -9.30 13.51 -2.91
CA ASP A 492 -10.00 13.84 -1.66
C ASP A 492 -10.79 15.17 -1.75
N CYS A 493 -11.95 15.13 -2.42
CA CYS A 493 -12.81 16.29 -2.62
C CYS A 493 -14.31 16.00 -2.42
N PHE A 494 -15.11 17.06 -2.36
CA PHE A 494 -16.56 17.02 -2.56
C PHE A 494 -16.96 17.83 -3.77
N ILE A 495 -18.08 17.44 -4.39
CA ILE A 495 -18.67 18.10 -5.53
C ILE A 495 -20.04 18.63 -5.10
N ILE A 496 -20.29 19.92 -5.29
CA ILE A 496 -21.57 20.56 -5.06
C ILE A 496 -22.21 20.83 -6.42
N SER A 497 -23.26 20.11 -6.77
CA SER A 497 -23.93 20.22 -8.09
C SER A 497 -25.38 20.68 -7.93
N PRO A 498 -25.76 21.88 -8.42
CA PRO A 498 -27.15 22.29 -8.45
C PRO A 498 -27.95 21.50 -9.51
N ILE A 499 -29.21 21.16 -9.20
CA ILE A 499 -30.11 20.44 -10.12
C ILE A 499 -30.98 21.46 -10.85
N CYS A 500 -30.81 21.58 -12.17
CA CYS A 500 -31.57 22.53 -13.01
C CYS A 500 -31.60 23.96 -12.43
N PRO A 501 -30.45 24.60 -12.15
CA PRO A 501 -30.42 25.93 -11.55
C PRO A 501 -31.04 26.98 -12.48
N PHE A 502 -31.83 27.89 -11.90
CA PHE A 502 -32.40 29.03 -12.62
C PHE A 502 -31.32 29.99 -13.15
N LYS A 503 -30.20 30.13 -12.42
CA LYS A 503 -29.08 30.98 -12.81
C LYS A 503 -28.19 30.23 -13.81
N LEU A 504 -28.15 30.69 -15.07
CA LEU A 504 -27.37 30.08 -16.16
C LEU A 504 -25.86 30.02 -15.91
N SER A 505 -25.31 30.87 -15.04
CA SER A 505 -23.89 30.85 -14.66
C SER A 505 -23.58 29.97 -13.46
N SER A 506 -24.57 29.33 -12.83
CA SER A 506 -24.33 28.37 -11.76
C SER A 506 -23.62 27.14 -12.33
N ARG A 507 -22.54 26.71 -11.68
CA ARG A 507 -21.69 25.60 -12.11
C ARG A 507 -21.41 24.71 -10.91
N PRO A 508 -21.19 23.40 -11.13
CA PRO A 508 -20.72 22.54 -10.06
C PRO A 508 -19.41 23.04 -9.47
N LEU A 509 -19.31 23.02 -8.14
CA LEU A 509 -18.14 23.45 -7.39
C LEU A 509 -17.42 22.24 -6.79
N VAL A 510 -16.11 22.15 -6.99
CA VAL A 510 -15.27 21.14 -6.33
C VAL A 510 -14.54 21.80 -5.16
N VAL A 511 -14.65 21.20 -3.98
CA VAL A 511 -14.00 21.68 -2.74
C VAL A 511 -13.22 20.57 -2.07
N SER A 512 -12.22 20.92 -1.25
CA SER A 512 -11.50 19.93 -0.43
C SER A 512 -12.47 19.13 0.46
N ALA A 513 -12.27 17.82 0.59
CA ALA A 513 -13.07 16.99 1.47
C ALA A 513 -12.88 17.32 2.97
N SER A 514 -11.85 18.09 3.32
CA SER A 514 -11.65 18.64 4.68
C SER A 514 -12.60 19.79 5.02
N ASN A 515 -13.27 20.39 4.02
CA ASN A 515 -14.18 21.50 4.24
C ASN A 515 -15.53 21.06 4.77
N LYS A 516 -16.15 21.91 5.58
CA LYS A 516 -17.55 21.77 5.99
C LYS A 516 -18.44 22.54 5.03
N ILE A 517 -19.41 21.86 4.45
CA ILE A 517 -20.42 22.45 3.56
C ILE A 517 -21.70 22.61 4.38
N LYS A 518 -22.29 23.80 4.39
CA LYS A 518 -23.55 24.06 5.09
C LYS A 518 -24.59 24.56 4.10
N LEU A 519 -25.77 23.94 4.12
CA LEU A 519 -26.92 24.35 3.33
C LEU A 519 -28.02 24.85 4.26
N LYS A 520 -28.59 26.02 3.92
CA LYS A 520 -29.80 26.56 4.56
C LYS A 520 -30.87 26.81 3.51
N LEU A 521 -32.10 26.40 3.78
CA LEU A 521 -33.24 26.70 2.92
C LEU A 521 -33.78 28.09 3.26
N LYS A 522 -34.14 28.89 2.24
CA LYS A 522 -34.73 30.22 2.44
C LYS A 522 -36.25 30.26 2.41
N LEU A 523 -36.87 29.33 1.69
CA LEU A 523 -38.32 29.30 1.48
C LEU A 523 -38.99 28.31 2.42
N GLU A 524 -40.20 28.63 2.88
CA GLU A 524 -41.07 27.72 3.63
C GLU A 524 -41.71 26.69 2.69
N LYS A 525 -40.86 25.85 2.09
CA LYS A 525 -41.27 24.75 1.24
C LYS A 525 -40.64 23.46 1.78
N PRO A 526 -41.41 22.36 1.87
CA PRO A 526 -40.86 21.09 2.31
C PRO A 526 -39.84 20.56 1.29
N ALA A 527 -38.69 20.13 1.79
CA ALA A 527 -37.64 19.49 1.03
C ALA A 527 -37.28 18.13 1.64
N LEU A 528 -36.64 17.28 0.83
CA LEU A 528 -36.16 15.98 1.23
C LEU A 528 -34.64 15.95 1.09
N LEU A 529 -33.96 15.52 2.15
CA LEU A 529 -32.59 15.03 2.08
C LEU A 529 -32.63 13.54 1.74
N VAL A 530 -32.12 13.17 0.57
CA VAL A 530 -32.03 11.80 0.08
C VAL A 530 -30.57 11.33 0.11
N ILE A 531 -30.31 10.20 0.75
CA ILE A 531 -28.97 9.65 0.97
C ILE A 531 -28.81 8.36 0.17
N ASP A 532 -27.89 8.34 -0.80
CA ASP A 532 -27.67 7.22 -1.74
C ASP A 532 -29.01 6.68 -2.30
N GLY A 533 -29.92 7.58 -2.68
CA GLY A 533 -31.20 7.27 -3.33
C GLY A 533 -32.22 6.43 -2.53
N SER A 534 -32.07 6.27 -1.21
CA SER A 534 -32.92 5.33 -0.45
C SER A 534 -33.29 5.70 0.98
N VAL A 535 -32.54 6.59 1.64
CA VAL A 535 -32.91 7.09 2.98
C VAL A 535 -33.33 8.55 2.85
N GLU A 536 -34.50 8.90 3.39
CA GLU A 536 -35.09 10.22 3.24
C GLU A 536 -35.31 10.88 4.60
N TYR A 537 -34.96 12.17 4.71
CA TYR A 537 -35.28 13.02 5.85
C TYR A 537 -36.01 14.27 5.37
N GLU A 538 -37.10 14.63 6.04
CA GLU A 538 -37.76 15.91 5.79
C GLU A 538 -36.97 17.06 6.42
N VAL A 539 -36.68 18.06 5.61
CA VAL A 539 -35.96 19.27 6.03
C VAL A 539 -36.72 20.53 5.60
N GLY A 540 -36.64 21.56 6.45
CA GLY A 540 -37.31 22.83 6.27
C GLY A 540 -36.37 24.03 6.28
N LYS A 541 -36.97 25.23 6.27
CA LYS A 541 -36.27 26.52 6.26
C LYS A 541 -35.41 26.77 7.51
N ASP A 542 -35.90 26.35 8.67
CA ASP A 542 -35.22 26.58 9.96
C ASP A 542 -34.17 25.50 10.27
N ASP A 543 -34.05 24.48 9.41
CA ASP A 543 -33.08 23.41 9.57
C ASP A 543 -31.74 23.80 8.93
N GLU A 544 -30.62 23.47 9.59
CA GLU A 544 -29.30 23.56 8.99
C GLU A 544 -28.78 22.17 8.62
N LEU A 545 -28.32 22.00 7.38
CA LEU A 545 -27.69 20.77 6.95
C LEU A 545 -26.18 20.98 6.85
N ILE A 546 -25.42 20.26 7.65
CA ILE A 546 -23.95 20.33 7.67
C ILE A 546 -23.39 19.03 7.11
N PHE A 547 -22.69 19.13 5.99
CA PHE A 547 -22.04 18.02 5.30
C PHE A 547 -20.54 18.06 5.56
N GLU A 548 -19.99 16.90 5.90
CA GLU A 548 -18.56 16.72 6.20
C GLU A 548 -18.12 15.29 5.86
N LYS A 549 -16.81 15.09 5.73
CA LYS A 549 -16.23 13.77 5.52
C LYS A 549 -16.59 12.84 6.67
N SER A 550 -17.09 11.66 6.32
CA SER A 550 -17.37 10.60 7.29
C SER A 550 -16.07 10.06 7.86
N GLU A 551 -16.09 9.68 9.14
CA GLU A 551 -15.00 8.97 9.80
C GLU A 551 -14.86 7.53 9.27
N SER A 552 -15.92 6.98 8.66
CA SER A 552 -15.94 5.65 8.06
C SER A 552 -15.69 5.68 6.56
N TYR A 553 -15.06 4.63 6.03
CA TYR A 553 -14.81 4.44 4.60
C TYR A 553 -15.58 3.24 4.05
N ALA A 554 -15.72 3.16 2.73
CA ALA A 554 -16.00 1.90 2.05
C ALA A 554 -14.69 1.27 1.58
N TYR A 555 -14.61 -0.06 1.65
CA TYR A 555 -13.45 -0.82 1.22
C TYR A 555 -13.88 -1.76 0.09
N PHE A 556 -13.17 -1.72 -1.03
CA PHE A 556 -13.45 -2.56 -2.19
C PHE A 556 -12.25 -3.44 -2.51
N VAL A 557 -12.49 -4.70 -2.85
CA VAL A 557 -11.46 -5.53 -3.47
C VAL A 557 -11.25 -5.01 -4.88
N LYS A 558 -10.07 -4.44 -5.14
CA LYS A 558 -9.77 -3.75 -6.40
C LYS A 558 -9.69 -4.74 -7.56
N GLY A 559 -10.41 -4.46 -8.64
CA GLY A 559 -10.46 -5.29 -9.84
C GLY A 559 -9.87 -4.59 -11.05
N GLN A 560 -10.55 -3.58 -11.57
CA GLN A 560 -10.20 -2.87 -12.80
C GLN A 560 -9.78 -1.43 -12.48
N SER A 561 -8.96 -0.81 -13.35
CA SER A 561 -8.61 0.60 -13.18
C SER A 561 -9.84 1.50 -13.35
N PHE A 562 -9.81 2.70 -12.77
CA PHE A 562 -10.89 3.67 -12.94
C PHE A 562 -11.09 4.08 -14.41
N TYR A 563 -10.00 4.23 -15.17
CA TYR A 563 -10.04 4.58 -16.59
C TYR A 563 -10.61 3.46 -17.46
N ASP A 564 -10.32 2.20 -17.16
CA ASP A 564 -10.97 1.07 -17.84
C ASP A 564 -12.48 1.10 -17.63
N LYS A 565 -12.92 1.37 -16.38
CA LYS A 565 -14.34 1.53 -16.05
C LYS A 565 -14.97 2.70 -16.82
N LEU A 566 -14.28 3.84 -16.94
CA LEU A 566 -14.74 4.99 -17.73
C LEU A 566 -14.91 4.66 -19.21
N ASN A 567 -13.86 4.13 -19.84
CA ASN A 567 -13.87 3.77 -21.26
C ASN A 567 -15.00 2.80 -21.56
N ARG A 568 -15.19 1.84 -20.66
CA ARG A 568 -16.26 0.86 -20.75
C ARG A 568 -17.66 1.48 -20.63
N CYS A 569 -17.89 2.33 -19.64
CA CYS A 569 -19.21 2.92 -19.37
C CYS A 569 -19.59 4.00 -20.39
N PHE A 570 -18.64 4.77 -20.90
CA PHE A 570 -18.87 5.87 -21.84
C PHE A 570 -18.55 5.53 -23.31
N GLY A 571 -17.98 4.36 -23.58
CA GLY A 571 -17.67 3.92 -24.94
C GLY A 571 -16.51 4.68 -25.58
N VAL A 572 -15.58 5.22 -24.79
CA VAL A 572 -14.35 5.82 -25.31
C VAL A 572 -13.47 4.68 -25.86
N LYS A 573 -13.41 4.57 -27.19
CA LYS A 573 -12.55 3.62 -27.90
C LYS A 573 -11.26 4.29 -28.33
#